data_AF-B1HVG4-F1
#
_entry.id   AF-B1HVG4-F1
#
_cell.length_a   1.000
_cell.length_b   1.000
_cell.length_c   1.000
_cell.angle_alpha   90.00
_cell.angle_beta   90.00
_cell.angle_gamma   90.00
#
_symmetry.space_group_name_H-M   'P 1'
#
loop_
_entity.id
_entity.type
_entity.pdbx_description
1 polymer ?
#
loop_
_entity_poly.entity_id
_entity_poly.type
_entity_poly.pdbx_seq_one_letter_code
_entity_poly.pdbx_strand_id
1 'polypeptide(L)'
;MKKPFKKTWILASALTLGMAVMTPLQAGATSVDTTKQVTIQVEQKIKGTIKYFDGDGISIKGSDGKNYFIGLHKFSDKQIEKLKLVEGQEIAVEGSIVEDYSDFYTFDVYKKSLPKEVTKEELVQLEKLFTDMKKAEKEENYEEMDRVYQAMNNITRPYELANWQPEPFEDFINEAAFSEQNIVIKKQDKEQLKALYNDWVKFTKEDKTDEAGEKIDKIFTILEPYFQELYPPLTFEQYMADMDLDITKEDLVKLKAFYEEAQKADKDKNEELSIKLWDQFYEIINSYYKPVSFEEYMSDIEFDISESDYTKLKQLYEEANALDQKGEDEKAAAQWEAFYQILDPYYSANRDILISASKLIIHGNDLLPEQTK
;
A
#
# COMPACT_ATOMS: atom_id res chain seq x y z
N MET A 1 -1.23 16.22 -22.64
CA MET A 1 -0.98 17.17 -21.54
C MET A 1 -1.16 16.40 -20.24
N LYS A 2 -0.06 16.18 -19.49
CA LYS A 2 -0.09 15.46 -18.21
C LYS A 2 -0.74 16.36 -17.17
N LYS A 3 -1.84 15.93 -16.56
CA LYS A 3 -2.45 16.61 -15.41
C LYS A 3 -1.58 16.35 -14.17
N PRO A 4 -1.41 17.32 -13.25
CA PRO A 4 -0.66 17.10 -12.02
C PRO A 4 -1.50 16.26 -11.06
N PHE A 5 -0.94 15.13 -10.61
CA PHE A 5 -1.43 14.40 -9.44
C PHE A 5 -1.26 15.30 -8.22
N LYS A 6 -2.36 15.83 -7.66
CA LYS A 6 -2.36 16.41 -6.33
C LYS A 6 -2.55 15.27 -5.32
N LYS A 7 -1.57 15.09 -4.44
CA LYS A 7 -1.62 14.11 -3.34
C LYS A 7 -2.75 14.50 -2.39
N THR A 8 -3.84 13.73 -2.40
CA THR A 8 -4.88 13.82 -1.37
C THR A 8 -4.31 13.23 -0.08
N TRP A 9 -4.12 14.08 0.93
CA TRP A 9 -3.76 13.66 2.28
C TRP A 9 -4.99 13.03 2.93
N ILE A 10 -4.95 11.72 3.17
CA ILE A 10 -5.91 11.05 4.05
C ILE A 10 -5.38 11.22 5.47
N LEU A 11 -6.00 12.10 6.24
CA LEU A 11 -5.74 12.23 7.67
C LEU A 11 -6.38 11.01 8.36
N ALA A 12 -5.54 10.07 8.81
CA ALA A 12 -5.98 8.93 9.59
C ALA A 12 -6.34 9.37 11.01
N SER A 13 -7.61 9.70 11.25
CA SER A 13 -8.14 9.83 12.61
C SER A 13 -8.45 8.43 13.15
N ALA A 14 -7.56 7.94 14.01
CA ALA A 14 -7.76 6.77 14.83
C ALA A 14 -8.95 6.99 15.78
N LEU A 15 -10.12 6.44 15.43
CA LEU A 15 -11.26 6.34 16.35
C LEU A 15 -11.53 4.87 16.67
N THR A 16 -11.05 4.49 17.85
CA THR A 16 -11.35 3.28 18.59
C THR A 16 -12.86 3.19 18.86
N LEU A 17 -13.58 2.35 18.11
CA LEU A 17 -14.97 2.02 18.42
C LEU A 17 -15.19 0.50 18.49
N GLY A 18 -15.18 0.03 19.74
CA GLY A 18 -16.15 -0.93 20.28
C GLY A 18 -16.47 -2.18 19.49
N MET A 19 -15.88 -3.30 19.89
CA MET A 19 -16.34 -4.66 19.60
C MET A 19 -17.85 -4.80 19.91
N ALA A 20 -18.69 -4.80 18.88
CA ALA A 20 -20.04 -5.35 18.93
C ALA A 20 -20.04 -6.69 18.19
N VAL A 21 -19.94 -7.77 18.97
CA VAL A 21 -20.08 -9.15 18.49
C VAL A 21 -21.51 -9.33 17.96
N MET A 22 -21.68 -9.37 16.64
CA MET A 22 -22.90 -9.89 16.03
C MET A 22 -22.67 -11.33 15.58
N THR A 23 -23.26 -12.25 16.37
CA THR A 23 -23.42 -13.66 16.01
C THR A 23 -24.41 -13.76 14.84
N PRO A 24 -24.12 -14.50 13.77
CA PRO A 24 -25.14 -14.82 12.78
C PRO A 24 -26.11 -15.86 13.35
N LEU A 25 -27.36 -15.45 13.48
CA LEU A 25 -28.51 -16.31 13.72
C LEU A 25 -28.63 -17.35 12.60
N GLN A 26 -28.46 -18.62 12.95
CA GLN A 26 -28.81 -19.77 12.12
C GLN A 26 -30.34 -19.87 11.97
N ALA A 27 -30.81 -19.87 10.73
CA ALA A 27 -32.02 -20.57 10.24
C ALA A 27 -31.98 -20.53 8.69
N GLY A 28 -32.13 -21.59 7.90
CA GLY A 28 -32.28 -23.01 8.14
C GLY A 28 -32.16 -23.75 6.79
N ALA A 29 -31.47 -24.89 6.83
CA ALA A 29 -31.54 -26.08 5.96
C ALA A 29 -31.51 -25.95 4.42
N THR A 30 -30.43 -26.48 3.83
CA THR A 30 -30.51 -27.78 3.12
C THR A 30 -29.16 -28.49 3.20
N SER A 31 -29.19 -29.75 3.61
CA SER A 31 -28.04 -30.66 3.73
C SER A 31 -27.39 -30.91 2.37
N VAL A 32 -26.11 -30.60 2.23
CA VAL A 32 -25.31 -31.06 1.10
C VAL A 32 -24.40 -32.18 1.59
N ASP A 33 -24.64 -33.36 1.04
CA ASP A 33 -23.85 -34.58 1.23
C ASP A 33 -22.36 -34.32 1.02
N THR A 34 -21.56 -34.78 1.98
CA THR A 34 -20.09 -34.76 1.91
C THR A 34 -19.60 -35.81 0.90
N THR A 35 -19.52 -35.42 -0.37
CA THR A 35 -18.67 -36.09 -1.36
C THR A 35 -17.52 -35.17 -1.72
N LYS A 36 -16.29 -35.64 -1.42
CA LYS A 36 -14.99 -35.05 -1.77
C LYS A 36 -15.07 -34.10 -2.98
N GLN A 37 -15.08 -32.79 -2.73
CA GLN A 37 -15.02 -31.77 -3.78
C GLN A 37 -13.63 -31.85 -4.42
N VAL A 38 -13.54 -32.58 -5.53
CA VAL A 38 -12.63 -32.20 -6.61
C VAL A 38 -13.26 -30.97 -7.23
N THR A 39 -12.82 -29.78 -6.81
CA THR A 39 -13.24 -28.52 -7.42
C THR A 39 -12.68 -28.51 -8.84
N ILE A 40 -13.46 -29.00 -9.81
CA ILE A 40 -13.14 -28.85 -11.23
C ILE A 40 -13.25 -27.35 -11.51
N GLN A 41 -12.12 -26.63 -11.44
CA GLN A 41 -12.06 -25.25 -11.89
C GLN A 41 -12.36 -25.23 -13.39
N VAL A 42 -13.57 -24.81 -13.76
CA VAL A 42 -14.00 -24.73 -15.16
C VAL A 42 -13.19 -23.63 -15.83
N GLU A 43 -12.33 -24.01 -16.78
CA GLU A 43 -11.60 -23.04 -17.61
C GLU A 43 -12.59 -22.12 -18.33
N GLN A 44 -12.47 -20.83 -18.04
CA GLN A 44 -13.20 -19.76 -18.70
C GLN A 44 -12.48 -19.39 -19.99
N LYS A 45 -13.25 -19.05 -21.03
CA LYS A 45 -12.73 -18.41 -22.24
C LYS A 45 -13.30 -17.00 -22.31
N ILE A 46 -12.43 -16.02 -22.18
CA ILE A 46 -12.81 -14.61 -22.12
C ILE A 46 -12.22 -13.93 -23.34
N LYS A 47 -13.02 -13.09 -23.98
CA LYS A 47 -12.57 -12.21 -25.04
C LYS A 47 -12.87 -10.78 -24.61
N GLY A 48 -11.88 -9.89 -24.68
CA GLY A 48 -12.02 -8.53 -24.20
C GLY A 48 -10.94 -7.58 -24.70
N THR A 49 -11.07 -6.31 -24.32
CA THR A 49 -10.16 -5.24 -24.68
C THR A 49 -9.36 -4.80 -23.46
N ILE A 50 -8.04 -4.68 -23.60
CA ILE A 50 -7.15 -4.21 -22.54
C ILE A 50 -7.51 -2.77 -22.18
N LYS A 51 -7.82 -2.52 -20.90
CA LYS A 51 -8.02 -1.18 -20.35
C LYS A 51 -6.71 -0.56 -19.92
N TYR A 52 -6.00 -1.24 -19.01
CA TYR A 52 -4.72 -0.81 -18.44
C TYR A 52 -3.95 -2.02 -17.90
N PHE A 53 -2.69 -1.78 -17.56
CA PHE A 53 -1.79 -2.75 -16.93
C PHE A 53 -1.73 -2.45 -15.43
N ASP A 54 -1.77 -3.50 -14.61
CA ASP A 54 -1.74 -3.36 -13.16
C ASP A 54 -0.89 -4.48 -12.54
N GLY A 55 0.28 -4.08 -12.02
CA GLY A 55 1.30 -4.99 -11.51
C GLY A 55 1.63 -6.12 -12.48
N ASP A 56 1.44 -7.36 -12.01
CA ASP A 56 1.71 -8.60 -12.75
C ASP A 56 0.51 -9.09 -13.58
N GLY A 57 -0.43 -8.20 -13.90
CA GLY A 57 -1.66 -8.53 -14.62
C GLY A 57 -2.14 -7.44 -15.56
N ILE A 58 -3.30 -7.70 -16.17
CA ILE A 58 -3.98 -6.78 -17.08
C ILE A 58 -5.46 -6.73 -16.76
N SER A 59 -6.01 -5.52 -16.69
CA SER A 59 -7.45 -5.33 -16.59
C SER A 59 -8.06 -5.25 -17.98
N ILE A 60 -9.07 -6.06 -18.24
CA ILE A 60 -9.77 -6.11 -19.53
C ILE A 60 -11.27 -5.88 -19.35
N LYS A 61 -11.86 -5.17 -20.32
CA LYS A 61 -13.32 -5.13 -20.49
C LYS A 61 -13.72 -6.29 -21.37
N GLY A 62 -14.46 -7.25 -20.82
CA GLY A 62 -15.00 -8.38 -21.55
C GLY A 62 -16.00 -7.94 -22.62
N SER A 63 -16.08 -8.70 -23.71
CA SER A 63 -17.09 -8.55 -24.75
C SER A 63 -18.52 -8.81 -24.24
N ASP A 64 -18.66 -9.44 -23.07
CA ASP A 64 -19.91 -9.58 -22.33
C ASP A 64 -20.24 -8.37 -21.42
N GLY A 65 -19.40 -7.34 -21.46
CA GLY A 65 -19.54 -6.12 -20.67
C GLY A 65 -19.02 -6.20 -19.24
N LYS A 66 -18.50 -7.35 -18.78
CA LYS A 66 -17.94 -7.48 -17.43
C LYS A 66 -16.50 -7.02 -17.35
N ASN A 67 -16.05 -6.67 -16.15
CA ASN A 67 -14.66 -6.33 -15.91
C ASN A 67 -13.92 -7.59 -15.43
N TYR A 68 -12.69 -7.77 -15.90
CA TYR A 68 -11.85 -8.90 -15.56
C TYR A 68 -10.45 -8.41 -15.26
N PHE A 69 -9.86 -8.94 -14.20
CA PHE A 69 -8.43 -8.86 -13.99
C PHE A 69 -7.79 -10.19 -14.38
N ILE A 70 -6.83 -10.13 -15.28
CA ILE A 70 -6.13 -11.30 -15.79
C ILE A 70 -4.74 -11.33 -15.17
N GLY A 71 -4.53 -12.24 -14.21
CA GLY A 71 -3.22 -12.46 -13.61
C GLY A 71 -2.29 -13.20 -14.57
N LEU A 72 -1.11 -12.65 -14.82
CA LEU A 72 -0.11 -13.19 -15.74
C LEU A 72 1.06 -13.90 -15.05
N HIS A 73 0.99 -14.11 -13.73
CA HIS A 73 2.02 -14.71 -12.88
C HIS A 73 2.61 -16.06 -13.38
N LYS A 74 1.84 -16.84 -14.17
CA LYS A 74 2.31 -18.10 -14.80
C LYS A 74 3.21 -17.88 -16.01
N PHE A 75 3.13 -16.72 -16.67
CA PHE A 75 3.97 -16.37 -17.80
C PHE A 75 5.28 -15.75 -17.29
N SER A 76 6.37 -15.94 -18.04
CA SER A 76 7.63 -15.26 -17.72
C SER A 76 7.62 -13.82 -18.26
N ASP A 77 8.36 -12.91 -17.60
CA ASP A 77 8.46 -11.50 -18.03
C ASP A 77 8.89 -11.41 -19.50
N LYS A 78 9.81 -12.28 -19.93
CA LYS A 78 10.26 -12.39 -21.32
C LYS A 78 9.14 -12.79 -22.28
N GLN A 79 8.19 -13.62 -21.86
CA GLN A 79 7.02 -13.94 -22.67
C GLN A 79 6.10 -12.73 -22.80
N ILE A 80 5.83 -12.04 -21.69
CA ILE A 80 4.95 -10.87 -21.64
C ILE A 80 5.53 -9.69 -22.45
N GLU A 81 6.81 -9.37 -22.27
CA GLU A 81 7.51 -8.31 -23.01
C GLU A 81 7.47 -8.51 -24.53
N LYS A 82 7.59 -9.75 -25.00
CA LYS A 82 7.55 -10.08 -26.43
C LYS A 82 6.19 -9.84 -27.06
N LEU A 83 5.12 -9.92 -26.28
CA LEU A 83 3.76 -9.68 -26.78
C LEU A 83 3.51 -8.22 -27.12
N LYS A 84 4.27 -7.28 -26.51
CA LYS A 84 4.10 -5.82 -26.69
C LYS A 84 2.63 -5.40 -26.61
N LEU A 85 1.95 -5.88 -25.57
CA LEU A 85 0.55 -5.55 -25.32
C LEU A 85 0.38 -4.03 -25.16
N VAL A 86 -0.73 -3.50 -25.64
CA VAL A 86 -1.09 -2.09 -25.51
C VAL A 86 -2.55 -1.93 -25.10
N GLU A 87 -2.87 -0.82 -24.42
CA GLU A 87 -4.24 -0.43 -24.12
C GLU A 87 -5.08 -0.33 -25.40
N GLY A 88 -6.35 -0.72 -25.33
CA GLY A 88 -7.25 -0.79 -26.48
C GLY A 88 -7.09 -2.03 -27.36
N GLN A 89 -6.08 -2.88 -27.12
CA GLN A 89 -5.89 -4.12 -27.87
C GLN A 89 -6.92 -5.18 -27.47
N GLU A 90 -7.47 -5.88 -28.46
CA GLU A 90 -8.32 -7.06 -28.23
C GLU A 90 -7.47 -8.31 -27.97
N ILE A 91 -7.82 -9.06 -26.93
CA ILE A 91 -7.21 -10.34 -26.58
C ILE A 91 -8.29 -11.37 -26.25
N ALA A 92 -7.91 -12.65 -26.30
CA ALA A 92 -8.66 -13.70 -25.63
C ALA A 92 -7.77 -14.43 -24.61
N VAL A 93 -8.39 -14.91 -23.55
CA VAL A 93 -7.75 -15.54 -22.41
C VAL A 93 -8.48 -16.83 -22.09
N GLU A 94 -7.74 -17.90 -21.86
CA GLU A 94 -8.26 -19.08 -21.16
C GLU A 94 -7.62 -19.15 -19.78
N GLY A 95 -8.40 -19.49 -18.76
CA GLY A 95 -7.91 -19.52 -17.38
C GLY A 95 -8.98 -19.90 -16.37
N SER A 96 -8.60 -20.06 -15.11
CA SER A 96 -9.53 -20.36 -14.02
C SER A 96 -9.88 -19.11 -13.21
N ILE A 97 -11.10 -19.07 -12.69
CA ILE A 97 -11.52 -18.02 -11.74
C ILE A 97 -10.80 -18.25 -10.40
N VAL A 98 -10.31 -17.17 -9.82
CA VAL A 98 -9.80 -17.13 -8.43
C VAL A 98 -10.67 -16.18 -7.60
N GLU A 99 -10.64 -16.35 -6.28
CA GLU A 99 -11.56 -15.62 -5.38
C GLU A 99 -10.96 -14.29 -4.94
N ASP A 100 -9.66 -14.25 -4.75
CA ASP A 100 -8.95 -13.10 -4.21
C ASP A 100 -7.67 -12.76 -4.99
N TYR A 101 -7.28 -11.48 -4.98
CA TYR A 101 -6.05 -11.03 -5.63
C TYR A 101 -4.81 -11.73 -5.05
N SER A 102 -4.83 -12.09 -3.77
CA SER A 102 -3.75 -12.83 -3.12
C SER A 102 -3.61 -14.26 -3.63
N ASP A 103 -4.60 -14.83 -4.33
CA ASP A 103 -4.50 -16.15 -4.97
C ASP A 103 -3.58 -16.11 -6.21
N PHE A 104 -3.27 -14.92 -6.75
CA PHE A 104 -2.25 -14.77 -7.79
C PHE A 104 -0.82 -14.91 -7.25
N TYR A 105 -0.63 -14.66 -5.97
CA TYR A 105 0.64 -14.92 -5.29
C TYR A 105 0.70 -16.40 -4.93
N THR A 106 1.24 -17.20 -5.85
CA THR A 106 1.41 -18.65 -5.68
C THR A 106 2.81 -18.99 -5.17
N PHE A 107 3.02 -20.23 -4.75
CA PHE A 107 4.37 -20.67 -4.35
C PHE A 107 5.38 -20.55 -5.51
N ASP A 108 4.97 -20.76 -6.77
CA ASP A 108 5.85 -20.54 -7.92
C ASP A 108 6.27 -19.08 -8.07
N VAL A 109 5.41 -18.12 -7.69
CA VAL A 109 5.75 -16.69 -7.66
C VAL A 109 6.74 -16.41 -6.54
N TYR A 110 6.43 -16.85 -5.32
CA TYR A 110 7.33 -16.73 -4.18
C TYR A 110 8.70 -17.36 -4.43
N LYS A 111 8.73 -18.52 -5.09
CA LYS A 111 9.97 -19.23 -5.44
C LYS A 111 10.90 -18.40 -6.32
N LYS A 112 10.38 -17.47 -7.14
CA LYS A 112 11.21 -16.58 -7.99
C LYS A 112 12.03 -15.58 -7.16
N SER A 113 11.57 -15.21 -5.97
CA SER A 113 12.29 -14.29 -5.07
C SER A 113 13.27 -14.99 -4.14
N LEU A 114 13.26 -16.32 -4.08
CA LEU A 114 14.16 -17.07 -3.21
C LEU A 114 15.62 -17.01 -3.70
N PRO A 115 16.59 -17.00 -2.78
CA PRO A 115 17.99 -17.21 -3.11
C PRO A 115 18.19 -18.50 -3.93
N LYS A 116 19.06 -18.46 -4.95
CA LYS A 116 19.23 -19.58 -5.90
C LYS A 116 19.84 -20.82 -5.26
N GLU A 117 20.51 -20.63 -4.12
CA GLU A 117 21.21 -21.64 -3.36
C GLU A 117 20.29 -22.48 -2.45
N VAL A 118 19.02 -22.07 -2.27
CA VAL A 118 18.04 -22.83 -1.49
C VAL A 118 17.89 -24.24 -2.07
N THR A 119 18.00 -25.23 -1.20
CA THR A 119 17.99 -26.65 -1.59
C THR A 119 16.60 -27.14 -1.98
N LYS A 120 16.54 -28.28 -2.68
CA LYS A 120 15.25 -28.89 -3.05
C LYS A 120 14.44 -29.30 -1.82
N GLU A 121 15.12 -29.78 -0.79
CA GLU A 121 14.52 -30.19 0.48
C GLU A 121 13.92 -28.99 1.23
N GLU A 122 14.60 -27.85 1.24
CA GLU A 122 14.09 -26.60 1.82
C GLU A 122 12.95 -26.02 0.99
N LEU A 123 12.99 -26.12 -0.34
CA LEU A 123 11.88 -25.70 -1.19
C LEU A 123 10.58 -26.43 -0.84
N VAL A 124 10.63 -27.75 -0.57
CA VAL A 124 9.46 -28.51 -0.14
C VAL A 124 8.95 -28.03 1.23
N GLN A 125 9.85 -27.66 2.14
CA GLN A 125 9.46 -27.09 3.44
C GLN A 125 8.82 -25.71 3.28
N LEU A 126 9.41 -24.85 2.45
CA LEU A 126 8.91 -23.53 2.14
C LEU A 126 7.55 -23.59 1.44
N GLU A 127 7.30 -24.56 0.56
CA GLU A 127 6.00 -24.75 -0.09
C GLU A 127 4.90 -25.07 0.92
N LYS A 128 5.22 -25.91 1.90
CA LYS A 128 4.31 -26.23 3.00
C LYS A 128 4.05 -24.99 3.86
N LEU A 129 5.11 -24.30 4.30
CA LEU A 129 4.98 -23.09 5.12
C LEU A 129 4.22 -21.99 4.37
N PHE A 130 4.45 -21.82 3.07
CA PHE A 130 3.70 -20.90 2.22
C PHE A 130 2.20 -21.23 2.22
N THR A 131 1.85 -22.51 2.11
CA THR A 131 0.46 -22.96 2.18
C THR A 131 -0.15 -22.68 3.55
N ASP A 132 0.59 -22.94 4.63
CA ASP A 132 0.17 -22.65 6.01
C ASP A 132 -0.04 -21.14 6.21
N MET A 133 0.84 -20.29 5.64
CA MET A 133 0.71 -18.83 5.64
C MET A 133 -0.57 -18.37 4.91
N LYS A 134 -0.81 -18.86 3.70
CA LYS A 134 -2.02 -18.53 2.92
C LYS A 134 -3.30 -18.92 3.66
N LYS A 135 -3.26 -20.02 4.41
CA LYS A 135 -4.38 -20.45 5.25
C LYS A 135 -4.58 -19.50 6.43
N ALA A 136 -3.52 -19.15 7.15
CA ALA A 136 -3.58 -18.24 8.29
C ALA A 136 -4.08 -16.84 7.89
N GLU A 137 -3.67 -16.34 6.72
CA GLU A 137 -4.16 -15.10 6.12
C GLU A 137 -5.68 -15.13 5.89
N LYS A 138 -6.21 -16.20 5.26
CA LYS A 138 -7.66 -16.36 5.03
C LYS A 138 -8.47 -16.50 6.33
N GLU A 139 -7.83 -16.96 7.40
CA GLU A 139 -8.42 -17.09 8.74
C GLU A 139 -8.20 -15.83 9.61
N GLU A 140 -7.52 -14.79 9.08
CA GLU A 140 -7.11 -13.57 9.81
C GLU A 140 -6.33 -13.89 11.11
N ASN A 141 -5.58 -15.00 11.12
CA ASN A 141 -4.83 -15.47 12.28
C ASN A 141 -3.40 -14.90 12.30
N TYR A 142 -3.27 -13.66 12.79
CA TYR A 142 -2.01 -12.93 12.79
C TYR A 142 -0.88 -13.59 13.59
N GLU A 143 -1.18 -14.31 14.69
CA GLU A 143 -0.17 -15.01 15.49
C GLU A 143 0.44 -16.17 14.69
N GLU A 144 -0.40 -16.94 14.01
CA GLU A 144 0.07 -18.02 13.14
C GLU A 144 0.83 -17.48 11.93
N MET A 145 0.38 -16.36 11.35
CA MET A 145 1.10 -15.69 10.26
C MET A 145 2.52 -15.32 10.69
N ASP A 146 2.70 -14.66 11.85
CA ASP A 146 4.05 -14.32 12.34
C ASP A 146 4.89 -15.58 12.58
N ARG A 147 4.34 -16.61 13.24
CA ARG A 147 5.05 -17.87 13.49
C ARG A 147 5.54 -18.53 12.20
N VAL A 148 4.68 -18.59 11.18
CA VAL A 148 5.02 -19.17 9.87
C VAL A 148 6.03 -18.29 9.13
N TYR A 149 5.88 -16.96 9.19
CA TYR A 149 6.83 -16.02 8.61
C TYR A 149 8.24 -16.20 9.19
N GLN A 150 8.36 -16.30 10.52
CA GLN A 150 9.63 -16.56 11.19
C GLN A 150 10.23 -17.91 10.77
N ALA A 151 9.41 -18.95 10.63
CA ALA A 151 9.87 -20.25 10.17
C ALA A 151 10.39 -20.21 8.72
N MET A 152 9.73 -19.47 7.82
CA MET A 152 10.19 -19.24 6.45
C MET A 152 11.50 -18.45 6.44
N ASN A 153 11.57 -17.37 7.21
CA ASN A 153 12.76 -16.53 7.35
C ASN A 153 13.97 -17.33 7.88
N ASN A 154 13.78 -18.23 8.85
CA ASN A 154 14.85 -19.09 9.34
C ASN A 154 15.47 -20.00 8.26
N ILE A 155 14.72 -20.31 7.20
CA ILE A 155 15.22 -21.06 6.05
C ILE A 155 15.94 -20.14 5.06
N THR A 156 15.37 -18.96 4.74
CA THR A 156 15.90 -18.10 3.67
C THR A 156 17.03 -17.18 4.13
N ARG A 157 16.97 -16.70 5.38
CA ARG A 157 17.88 -15.70 5.96
C ARG A 157 19.36 -16.06 5.86
N PRO A 158 19.82 -17.31 6.11
CA PRO A 158 21.23 -17.66 5.94
C PRO A 158 21.73 -17.41 4.51
N TYR A 159 20.89 -17.69 3.50
CA TYR A 159 21.21 -17.45 2.09
C TYR A 159 21.16 -15.96 1.74
N GLU A 160 20.18 -15.23 2.26
CA GLU A 160 20.07 -13.78 2.10
C GLU A 160 21.32 -13.08 2.67
N LEU A 161 21.73 -13.43 3.89
CA LEU A 161 22.94 -12.87 4.54
C LEU A 161 24.23 -13.26 3.81
N ALA A 162 24.32 -14.48 3.28
CA ALA A 162 25.47 -14.93 2.49
C ALA A 162 25.59 -14.17 1.16
N ASN A 163 24.45 -13.89 0.52
CA ASN A 163 24.38 -13.17 -0.75
C ASN A 163 24.40 -11.65 -0.58
N TRP A 164 24.12 -11.14 0.61
CA TRP A 164 24.09 -9.71 0.89
C TRP A 164 25.45 -9.05 0.67
N GLN A 165 25.47 -8.13 -0.28
CA GLN A 165 26.58 -7.23 -0.53
C GLN A 165 26.23 -5.87 0.07
N PRO A 166 26.78 -5.52 1.25
CA PRO A 166 26.59 -4.20 1.82
C PRO A 166 27.16 -3.16 0.85
N GLU A 167 26.46 -2.03 0.71
CA GLU A 167 26.99 -0.93 -0.05
C GLU A 167 28.31 -0.39 0.55
N PRO A 168 29.16 0.29 -0.21
CA PRO A 168 30.32 0.97 0.35
C PRO A 168 29.91 1.99 1.43
N PHE A 169 30.71 2.15 2.49
CA PHE A 169 30.45 3.15 3.54
C PHE A 169 30.20 4.56 2.97
N GLU A 170 30.93 4.94 1.92
CA GLU A 170 30.74 6.25 1.29
C GLU A 170 29.36 6.39 0.66
N ASP A 171 28.77 5.33 0.11
CA ASP A 171 27.41 5.37 -0.46
C ASP A 171 26.37 5.37 0.68
N PHE A 172 26.58 4.55 1.71
CA PHE A 172 25.74 4.51 2.92
C PHE A 172 25.62 5.89 3.62
N ILE A 173 26.72 6.66 3.71
CA ILE A 173 26.66 8.01 4.30
C ILE A 173 26.29 9.10 3.29
N ASN A 174 26.47 8.83 1.99
CA ASN A 174 26.08 9.73 0.92
C ASN A 174 24.66 9.36 0.47
N GLU A 175 23.71 9.47 1.38
CA GLU A 175 22.38 9.84 0.93
C GLU A 175 22.55 11.18 0.20
N ALA A 176 22.22 11.22 -1.09
CA ALA A 176 22.43 12.37 -1.99
C ALA A 176 22.06 13.73 -1.36
N ALA A 177 21.16 13.71 -0.38
CA ALA A 177 20.72 14.84 0.41
C ALA A 177 21.83 15.66 1.10
N PHE A 178 22.82 15.07 1.79
CA PHE A 178 23.87 15.87 2.45
C PHE A 178 24.74 16.64 1.45
N SER A 179 24.99 16.03 0.29
CA SER A 179 25.79 16.64 -0.78
C SER A 179 25.03 17.76 -1.50
N GLU A 180 23.71 17.64 -1.67
CA GLU A 180 22.86 18.65 -2.30
C GLU A 180 22.85 19.99 -1.55
N GLN A 181 22.94 19.98 -0.21
CA GLN A 181 22.97 21.19 0.63
C GLN A 181 24.38 21.58 1.11
N ASN A 182 25.45 20.96 0.59
CA ASN A 182 26.85 21.17 0.98
C ASN A 182 27.13 20.95 2.48
N ILE A 183 26.40 20.04 3.14
CA ILE A 183 26.65 19.71 4.54
C ILE A 183 27.82 18.74 4.63
N VAL A 184 28.88 19.16 5.31
CA VAL A 184 30.11 18.38 5.44
C VAL A 184 30.15 17.71 6.80
N ILE A 185 30.00 16.38 6.82
CA ILE A 185 30.20 15.59 8.03
C ILE A 185 31.62 15.81 8.55
N LYS A 186 31.75 16.17 9.84
CA LYS A 186 33.06 16.42 10.46
C LYS A 186 33.93 15.17 10.36
N LYS A 187 35.23 15.36 10.10
CA LYS A 187 36.18 14.26 9.92
C LYS A 187 36.15 13.24 11.07
N GLN A 188 36.10 13.72 12.31
CA GLN A 188 36.05 12.85 13.49
C GLN A 188 34.77 12.00 13.54
N ASP A 189 33.63 12.57 13.15
CA ASP A 189 32.36 11.85 13.12
C ASP A 189 32.35 10.86 11.96
N LYS A 190 32.89 11.23 10.79
CA LYS A 190 33.06 10.31 9.66
C LYS A 190 33.92 9.10 10.01
N GLU A 191 35.00 9.28 10.77
CA GLU A 191 35.83 8.16 11.25
C GLU A 191 35.06 7.23 12.20
N GLN A 192 34.26 7.79 13.12
CA GLN A 192 33.42 7.01 14.04
C GLN A 192 32.29 6.28 13.30
N LEU A 193 31.59 6.97 12.40
CA LEU A 193 30.53 6.40 11.56
C LEU A 193 31.06 5.23 10.73
N LYS A 194 32.27 5.35 10.17
CA LYS A 194 32.90 4.26 9.40
C LYS A 194 33.19 3.04 10.26
N ALA A 195 33.64 3.24 11.50
CA ALA A 195 33.87 2.13 12.43
C ALA A 195 32.55 1.44 12.80
N LEU A 196 31.51 2.22 13.16
CA LEU A 196 30.18 1.71 13.48
C LEU A 196 29.54 0.97 12.30
N TYR A 197 29.69 1.50 11.08
CA TYR A 197 29.20 0.88 9.86
C TYR A 197 29.83 -0.50 9.63
N ASN A 198 31.16 -0.60 9.76
CA ASN A 198 31.85 -1.88 9.60
C ASN A 198 31.42 -2.89 10.68
N ASP A 199 31.21 -2.45 11.92
CA ASP A 199 30.69 -3.30 12.99
C ASP A 199 29.25 -3.76 12.69
N TRP A 200 28.39 -2.85 12.23
CA TRP A 200 27.01 -3.14 11.85
C TRP A 200 26.94 -4.18 10.73
N VAL A 201 27.71 -4.00 9.65
CA VAL A 201 27.83 -4.95 8.55
C VAL A 201 28.29 -6.32 9.06
N LYS A 202 29.31 -6.33 9.92
CA LYS A 202 29.83 -7.57 10.50
C LYS A 202 28.76 -8.30 11.32
N PHE A 203 28.10 -7.62 12.25
CA PHE A 203 27.09 -8.23 13.09
C PHE A 203 25.87 -8.69 12.31
N THR A 204 25.45 -7.93 11.29
CA THR A 204 24.38 -8.35 10.38
C THR A 204 24.74 -9.65 9.66
N LYS A 205 25.96 -9.78 9.13
CA LYS A 205 26.43 -11.02 8.48
C LYS A 205 26.57 -12.20 9.44
N GLU A 206 26.84 -11.94 10.72
CA GLU A 206 26.89 -12.94 11.79
C GLU A 206 25.50 -13.27 12.37
N ASP A 207 24.44 -12.69 11.81
CA ASP A 207 23.06 -12.78 12.29
C ASP A 207 22.86 -12.36 13.76
N LYS A 208 23.60 -11.34 14.18
CA LYS A 208 23.56 -10.74 15.51
C LYS A 208 22.71 -9.48 15.50
N THR A 209 21.40 -9.67 15.45
CA THR A 209 20.42 -8.59 15.22
C THR A 209 20.46 -7.51 16.28
N ASP A 210 20.56 -7.88 17.56
CA ASP A 210 20.59 -6.91 18.68
C ASP A 210 21.85 -6.04 18.61
N GLU A 211 23.02 -6.66 18.42
CA GLU A 211 24.29 -5.92 18.32
C GLU A 211 24.36 -5.07 17.05
N ALA A 212 23.79 -5.54 15.94
CA ALA A 212 23.65 -4.73 14.72
C ALA A 212 22.72 -3.52 14.98
N GLY A 213 21.58 -3.74 15.66
CA GLY A 213 20.64 -2.70 16.08
C GLY A 213 21.32 -1.58 16.88
N GLU A 214 22.11 -1.94 17.90
CA GLU A 214 22.84 -0.93 18.68
C GLU A 214 23.81 -0.09 17.85
N LYS A 215 24.40 -0.64 16.78
CA LYS A 215 25.33 0.10 15.93
C LYS A 215 24.61 1.06 15.02
N ILE A 216 23.48 0.65 14.43
CA ILE A 216 22.69 1.52 13.56
C ILE A 216 22.07 2.68 14.36
N ASP A 217 21.62 2.45 15.59
CA ASP A 217 21.10 3.52 16.46
C ASP A 217 22.18 4.56 16.80
N LYS A 218 23.40 4.10 17.07
CA LYS A 218 24.55 5.00 17.32
C LYS A 218 24.94 5.79 16.06
N ILE A 219 24.84 5.18 14.88
CA ILE A 219 25.03 5.88 13.61
C ILE A 219 24.03 7.02 13.48
N PHE A 220 22.73 6.74 13.64
CA PHE A 220 21.68 7.78 13.54
C PHE A 220 21.82 8.85 14.61
N THR A 221 22.23 8.50 15.83
CA THR A 221 22.50 9.47 16.91
C THR A 221 23.62 10.46 16.51
N ILE A 222 24.67 9.99 15.83
CA ILE A 222 25.76 10.86 15.35
C ILE A 222 25.30 11.71 14.16
N LEU A 223 24.45 11.15 13.29
CA LEU A 223 23.94 11.85 12.11
C LEU A 223 22.84 12.87 12.42
N GLU A 224 22.12 12.73 13.53
CA GLU A 224 21.00 13.59 13.92
C GLU A 224 21.27 15.09 13.76
N PRO A 225 22.38 15.68 14.26
CA PRO A 225 22.64 17.11 14.09
C PRO A 225 22.82 17.53 12.63
N TYR A 226 23.34 16.63 11.79
CA TYR A 226 23.51 16.88 10.35
C TYR A 226 22.17 16.81 9.63
N PHE A 227 21.28 15.88 10.01
CA PHE A 227 19.91 15.84 9.49
C PHE A 227 19.12 17.09 9.86
N GLN A 228 19.27 17.61 11.07
CA GLN A 228 18.66 18.86 11.50
C GLN A 228 19.20 20.09 10.74
N GLU A 229 20.47 20.07 10.31
CA GLU A 229 21.04 21.12 9.45
C GLU A 229 20.56 20.97 8.00
N LEU A 230 20.38 19.75 7.53
CA LEU A 230 19.94 19.40 6.18
C LEU A 230 18.46 19.72 5.95
N TYR A 231 17.65 19.40 6.94
CA TYR A 231 16.22 19.66 6.98
C TYR A 231 15.92 20.56 8.17
N PRO A 232 16.36 21.84 8.12
CA PRO A 232 16.06 22.76 9.20
C PRO A 232 14.53 22.88 9.32
N PRO A 233 14.00 22.99 10.54
CA PRO A 233 12.57 23.25 10.73
C PRO A 233 12.14 24.43 9.86
N LEU A 234 11.09 24.22 9.07
CA LEU A 234 10.56 25.25 8.19
C LEU A 234 10.14 26.45 9.03
N THR A 235 10.30 27.66 8.50
CA THR A 235 9.61 28.81 9.09
C THR A 235 8.10 28.64 8.89
N PHE A 236 7.30 29.32 9.70
CA PHE A 236 5.84 29.32 9.52
C PHE A 236 5.45 29.71 8.08
N GLU A 237 6.10 30.72 7.51
CA GLU A 237 5.82 31.17 6.14
C GLU A 237 6.16 30.10 5.09
N GLN A 238 7.24 29.35 5.28
CA GLN A 238 7.61 28.24 4.39
C GLN A 238 6.62 27.08 4.53
N TYR A 239 6.25 26.74 5.77
CA TYR A 239 5.28 25.68 6.06
C TYR A 239 3.91 25.97 5.43
N MET A 240 3.47 27.24 5.46
CA MET A 240 2.20 27.66 4.89
C MET A 240 2.23 27.85 3.36
N ALA A 241 3.41 27.95 2.73
CA ALA A 241 3.54 28.33 1.32
C ALA A 241 2.86 27.35 0.35
N ASP A 242 2.87 26.06 0.66
CA ASP A 242 2.34 25.01 -0.20
C ASP A 242 0.85 24.72 0.02
N MET A 243 0.23 25.34 1.04
CA MET A 243 -1.14 25.03 1.42
C MET A 243 -2.19 25.76 0.55
N ASP A 244 -1.82 26.86 -0.12
CA ASP A 244 -2.71 27.64 -1.01
C ASP A 244 -4.11 27.92 -0.39
N LEU A 245 -4.12 28.35 0.87
CA LEU A 245 -5.34 28.65 1.64
C LEU A 245 -5.55 30.16 1.78
N ASP A 246 -6.79 30.62 1.58
CA ASP A 246 -7.19 32.02 1.76
C ASP A 246 -7.51 32.30 3.24
N ILE A 247 -6.45 32.36 4.06
CA ILE A 247 -6.56 32.49 5.52
C ILE A 247 -6.71 33.96 5.94
N THR A 248 -7.62 34.22 6.89
CA THR A 248 -7.77 35.58 7.42
C THR A 248 -6.51 36.06 8.14
N LYS A 249 -6.25 37.38 8.13
CA LYS A 249 -5.10 37.94 8.84
C LYS A 249 -5.10 37.64 10.34
N GLU A 250 -6.28 37.54 10.94
CA GLU A 250 -6.41 37.23 12.37
C GLU A 250 -5.99 35.80 12.67
N ASP A 251 -6.49 34.83 11.90
CA ASP A 251 -6.17 33.42 12.12
C ASP A 251 -4.74 33.09 11.70
N LEU A 252 -4.19 33.78 10.70
CA LEU A 252 -2.78 33.65 10.35
C LEU A 252 -1.84 33.98 11.53
N VAL A 253 -2.20 34.98 12.35
CA VAL A 253 -1.44 35.33 13.57
C VAL A 253 -1.55 34.22 14.63
N LYS A 254 -2.75 33.64 14.80
CA LYS A 254 -2.97 32.52 15.75
C LYS A 254 -2.22 31.27 15.32
N LEU A 255 -2.34 30.87 14.05
CA LEU A 255 -1.63 29.74 13.45
C LEU A 255 -0.12 29.91 13.60
N LYS A 256 0.41 31.11 13.35
CA LYS A 256 1.84 31.39 13.55
C LYS A 256 2.28 31.19 15.00
N ALA A 257 1.50 31.69 15.96
CA ALA A 257 1.80 31.52 17.38
C ALA A 257 1.78 30.04 17.79
N PHE A 258 0.76 29.28 17.38
CA PHE A 258 0.70 27.83 17.66
C PHE A 258 1.86 27.08 17.02
N TYR A 259 2.21 27.37 15.77
CA TYR A 259 3.34 26.75 15.08
C TYR A 259 4.66 26.99 15.80
N GLU A 260 4.97 28.26 16.14
CA GLU A 260 6.22 28.62 16.81
C GLU A 260 6.32 28.03 18.22
N GLU A 261 5.21 27.99 18.96
CA GLU A 261 5.17 27.36 20.29
C GLU A 261 5.27 25.83 20.21
N ALA A 262 4.66 25.19 19.20
CA ALA A 262 4.74 23.74 19.00
C ALA A 262 6.17 23.31 18.67
N GLN A 263 6.84 24.02 17.74
CA GLN A 263 8.24 23.81 17.41
C GLN A 263 9.16 23.95 18.63
N LYS A 264 8.85 24.90 19.52
CA LYS A 264 9.58 25.06 20.78
C LYS A 264 9.32 23.89 21.73
N ALA A 265 8.07 23.45 21.86
CA ALA A 265 7.70 22.31 22.70
C ALA A 265 8.40 21.02 22.23
N ASP A 266 8.46 20.78 20.91
CA ASP A 266 9.18 19.65 20.31
C ASP A 266 10.67 19.69 20.66
N LYS A 267 11.31 20.86 20.53
CA LYS A 267 12.71 21.05 20.89
C LYS A 267 12.97 20.81 22.38
N ASP A 268 12.03 21.21 23.24
CA ASP A 268 12.09 21.00 24.69
C ASP A 268 11.64 19.58 25.09
N LYS A 269 11.31 18.71 24.12
CA LYS A 269 10.79 17.34 24.30
C LYS A 269 9.51 17.27 25.15
N ASN A 270 8.66 18.28 25.03
CA ASN A 270 7.37 18.34 25.68
C ASN A 270 6.26 17.90 24.71
N GLU A 271 6.14 16.59 24.53
CA GLU A 271 5.22 15.97 23.57
C GLU A 271 3.76 16.34 23.83
N GLU A 272 3.30 16.33 25.09
CA GLU A 272 1.91 16.66 25.44
C GLU A 272 1.52 18.09 25.00
N LEU A 273 2.41 19.06 25.24
CA LEU A 273 2.16 20.43 24.82
C LEU A 273 2.21 20.58 23.30
N SER A 274 3.16 19.92 22.64
CA SER A 274 3.30 19.94 21.19
C SER A 274 2.04 19.41 20.50
N ILE A 275 1.56 18.22 20.90
CA ILE A 275 0.34 17.60 20.37
C ILE A 275 -0.83 18.56 20.48
N LYS A 276 -1.04 19.14 21.67
CA LYS A 276 -2.13 20.09 21.90
C LYS A 276 -2.06 21.32 21.00
N LEU A 277 -0.87 21.89 20.80
CA LEU A 277 -0.70 23.08 19.95
C LEU A 277 -0.92 22.75 18.48
N TRP A 278 -0.48 21.58 18.03
CA TRP A 278 -0.76 21.09 16.68
C TRP A 278 -2.25 20.82 16.47
N ASP A 279 -2.96 20.24 17.44
CA ASP A 279 -4.42 20.05 17.36
C ASP A 279 -5.14 21.40 17.18
N GLN A 280 -4.77 22.41 17.97
CA GLN A 280 -5.33 23.77 17.85
C GLN A 280 -4.97 24.44 16.52
N PHE A 281 -3.77 24.19 16.01
CA PHE A 281 -3.35 24.64 14.68
C PHE A 281 -4.25 24.02 13.61
N TYR A 282 -4.45 22.69 13.65
CA TYR A 282 -5.24 21.97 12.65
C TYR A 282 -6.73 22.28 12.75
N GLU A 283 -7.27 22.50 13.95
CA GLU A 283 -8.65 22.95 14.13
C GLU A 283 -8.95 24.24 13.36
N ILE A 284 -8.05 25.23 13.44
CA ILE A 284 -8.19 26.48 12.68
C ILE A 284 -8.02 26.22 11.19
N ILE A 285 -6.95 25.53 10.78
CA ILE A 285 -6.62 25.38 9.36
C ILE A 285 -7.66 24.54 8.59
N ASN A 286 -8.29 23.57 9.25
CA ASN A 286 -9.32 22.71 8.69
C ASN A 286 -10.53 23.50 8.18
N SER A 287 -10.86 24.61 8.85
CA SER A 287 -11.96 25.49 8.41
C SER A 287 -11.70 26.19 7.05
N TYR A 288 -10.45 26.26 6.61
CA TYR A 288 -10.06 26.90 5.35
C TYR A 288 -9.96 25.92 4.18
N TYR A 289 -9.92 24.61 4.44
CA TYR A 289 -9.96 23.63 3.38
C TYR A 289 -11.34 23.61 2.73
N LYS A 290 -11.34 23.80 1.41
CA LYS A 290 -12.54 23.63 0.60
C LYS A 290 -12.56 22.19 0.10
N PRO A 291 -13.65 21.45 0.33
CA PRO A 291 -13.81 20.15 -0.32
C PRO A 291 -13.77 20.34 -1.83
N VAL A 292 -13.27 19.33 -2.53
CA VAL A 292 -13.36 19.28 -3.99
C VAL A 292 -14.83 19.32 -4.42
N SER A 293 -15.11 19.65 -5.68
CA SER A 293 -16.49 19.57 -6.16
C SER A 293 -16.98 18.12 -6.15
N PHE A 294 -18.29 17.90 -5.97
CA PHE A 294 -18.87 16.56 -6.09
C PHE A 294 -18.53 15.91 -7.45
N GLU A 295 -18.56 16.69 -8.53
CA GLU A 295 -18.22 16.20 -9.86
C GLU A 295 -16.75 15.76 -9.97
N GLU A 296 -15.83 16.46 -9.30
CA GLU A 296 -14.42 16.06 -9.23
C GLU A 296 -14.23 14.82 -8.35
N TYR A 297 -14.90 14.77 -7.19
CA TYR A 297 -14.88 13.61 -6.29
C TYR A 297 -15.37 12.33 -6.97
N MET A 298 -16.43 12.45 -7.77
CA MET A 298 -17.01 11.33 -8.52
C MET A 298 -16.26 11.01 -9.81
N SER A 299 -15.28 11.83 -10.22
CA SER A 299 -14.64 11.67 -11.54
C SER A 299 -13.76 10.43 -11.67
N ASP A 300 -13.33 9.86 -10.53
CA ASP A 300 -12.54 8.62 -10.48
C ASP A 300 -13.40 7.35 -10.55
N ILE A 301 -14.73 7.48 -10.53
CA ILE A 301 -15.65 6.34 -10.64
C ILE A 301 -15.88 5.99 -12.12
N GLU A 302 -15.32 4.85 -12.55
CA GLU A 302 -15.36 4.40 -13.95
C GLU A 302 -16.66 3.71 -14.40
N PHE A 303 -17.70 3.69 -13.57
CA PHE A 303 -18.97 3.03 -13.88
C PHE A 303 -20.16 3.98 -13.82
N ASP A 304 -21.16 3.67 -14.65
CA ASP A 304 -22.38 4.46 -14.74
C ASP A 304 -23.23 4.30 -13.47
N ILE A 305 -23.66 5.43 -12.92
CA ILE A 305 -24.57 5.51 -11.78
C ILE A 305 -25.92 6.03 -12.27
N SER A 306 -27.02 5.50 -11.73
CA SER A 306 -28.35 5.97 -12.11
C SER A 306 -28.52 7.47 -11.79
N GLU A 307 -29.23 8.21 -12.63
CA GLU A 307 -29.46 9.65 -12.42
C GLU A 307 -30.09 9.94 -11.04
N SER A 308 -31.00 9.05 -10.59
CA SER A 308 -31.62 9.17 -9.28
C SER A 308 -30.64 9.00 -8.13
N ASP A 309 -29.71 8.05 -8.22
CA ASP A 309 -28.73 7.83 -7.15
C ASP A 309 -27.61 8.86 -7.21
N TYR A 310 -27.19 9.28 -8.41
CA TYR A 310 -26.23 10.37 -8.58
C TYR A 310 -26.71 11.67 -7.90
N THR A 311 -28.02 11.97 -8.01
CA THR A 311 -28.63 13.11 -7.32
C THR A 311 -28.60 12.97 -5.80
N LYS A 312 -28.90 11.78 -5.27
CA LYS A 312 -28.83 11.52 -3.82
C LYS A 312 -27.40 11.58 -3.30
N LEU A 313 -26.45 10.99 -4.01
CA LEU A 313 -25.03 11.03 -3.68
C LEU A 313 -24.53 12.46 -3.60
N LYS A 314 -24.90 13.32 -4.56
CA LYS A 314 -24.57 14.74 -4.53
C LYS A 314 -25.07 15.41 -3.24
N GLN A 315 -26.32 15.18 -2.89
CA GLN A 315 -26.90 15.74 -1.67
C GLN A 315 -26.17 15.25 -0.42
N LEU A 316 -25.95 13.94 -0.28
CA LEU A 316 -25.24 13.35 0.86
C LEU A 316 -23.80 13.88 0.97
N TYR A 317 -23.09 14.01 -0.16
CA TYR A 317 -21.75 14.57 -0.23
C TYR A 317 -21.71 16.03 0.25
N GLU A 318 -22.59 16.87 -0.29
CA GLU A 318 -22.65 18.29 0.08
C GLU A 318 -23.04 18.47 1.56
N GLU A 319 -23.97 17.64 2.07
CA GLU A 319 -24.36 17.64 3.48
C GLU A 319 -23.24 17.15 4.40
N ALA A 320 -22.55 16.06 4.06
CA ALA A 320 -21.44 15.52 4.83
C ALA A 320 -20.31 16.55 4.98
N ASN A 321 -19.87 17.14 3.87
CA ASN A 321 -18.83 18.16 3.89
C ASN A 321 -19.25 19.42 4.68
N ALA A 322 -20.52 19.83 4.59
CA ALA A 322 -21.02 20.97 5.37
C ALA A 322 -21.09 20.69 6.88
N LEU A 323 -21.20 19.42 7.29
CA LEU A 323 -21.14 18.97 8.68
C LEU A 323 -19.69 18.86 9.16
N ASP A 324 -18.80 18.31 8.34
CA ASP A 324 -17.35 18.24 8.61
C ASP A 324 -16.76 19.64 8.84
N GLN A 325 -17.15 20.62 8.00
CA GLN A 325 -16.73 22.01 8.18
C GLN A 325 -17.23 22.67 9.49
N LYS A 326 -18.25 22.09 10.13
CA LYS A 326 -18.77 22.55 11.44
C LYS A 326 -18.22 21.74 12.61
N GLY A 327 -17.37 20.74 12.36
CA GLY A 327 -16.90 19.80 13.38
C GLY A 327 -18.02 18.89 13.93
N GLU A 328 -19.05 18.62 13.13
CA GLU A 328 -20.15 17.72 13.50
C GLU A 328 -19.85 16.28 13.04
N ASP A 329 -18.68 15.76 13.40
CA ASP A 329 -18.05 14.57 12.84
C ASP A 329 -18.96 13.32 12.86
N GLU A 330 -19.65 13.05 13.97
CA GLU A 330 -20.56 11.89 14.07
C GLU A 330 -21.72 11.96 13.07
N LYS A 331 -22.23 13.17 12.79
CA LYS A 331 -23.32 13.36 11.83
C LYS A 331 -22.80 13.30 10.40
N ALA A 332 -21.62 13.87 10.15
CA ALA A 332 -20.98 13.77 8.85
C ALA A 332 -20.68 12.31 8.50
N ALA A 333 -20.14 11.53 9.46
CA ALA A 333 -19.90 10.11 9.31
C ALA A 333 -21.15 9.33 8.90
N ALA A 334 -22.31 9.64 9.47
CA ALA A 334 -23.58 9.02 9.07
C ALA A 334 -23.98 9.35 7.62
N GLN A 335 -23.71 10.57 7.15
CA GLN A 335 -23.95 10.93 5.74
C GLN A 335 -22.98 10.21 4.80
N TRP A 336 -21.71 10.12 5.17
CA TRP A 336 -20.70 9.35 4.43
C TRP A 336 -21.04 7.86 4.36
N GLU A 337 -21.51 7.26 5.45
CA GLU A 337 -21.97 5.87 5.47
C GLU A 337 -23.13 5.67 4.48
N ALA A 338 -24.16 6.54 4.54
CA ALA A 338 -25.28 6.49 3.60
C ALA A 338 -24.83 6.68 2.14
N PHE A 339 -23.84 7.54 1.90
CA PHE A 339 -23.25 7.77 0.59
C PHE A 339 -22.62 6.47 0.06
N TYR A 340 -21.78 5.81 0.85
CA TYR A 340 -21.13 4.56 0.43
C TYR A 340 -22.11 3.40 0.30
N GLN A 341 -23.14 3.32 1.13
CA GLN A 341 -24.20 2.31 1.00
C GLN A 341 -24.93 2.39 -0.35
N ILE A 342 -25.08 3.60 -0.92
CA ILE A 342 -25.65 3.75 -2.27
C ILE A 342 -24.67 3.25 -3.34
N LEU A 343 -23.36 3.47 -3.18
CA LEU A 343 -22.35 3.06 -4.14
C LEU A 343 -22.03 1.56 -4.10
N ASP A 344 -22.20 0.91 -2.95
CA ASP A 344 -21.77 -0.46 -2.70
C ASP A 344 -22.29 -1.49 -3.74
N PRO A 345 -23.55 -1.43 -4.19
CA PRO A 345 -24.04 -2.30 -5.26
C PRO A 345 -23.37 -2.04 -6.61
N TYR A 346 -23.01 -0.79 -6.91
CA TYR A 346 -22.32 -0.45 -8.16
C TYR A 346 -20.89 -0.96 -8.15
N TYR A 347 -20.16 -0.81 -7.03
CA TYR A 347 -18.84 -1.41 -6.87
C TYR A 347 -18.91 -2.93 -6.97
N SER A 348 -19.86 -3.56 -6.29
CA SER A 348 -20.06 -5.02 -6.34
C SER A 348 -20.36 -5.52 -7.76
N ALA A 349 -21.19 -4.81 -8.52
CA ALA A 349 -21.53 -5.17 -9.89
C ALA A 349 -20.38 -4.95 -10.89
N ASN A 350 -19.48 -4.02 -10.59
CA ASN A 350 -18.33 -3.66 -11.43
C ASN A 350 -17.01 -4.27 -10.94
N ARG A 351 -17.03 -5.06 -9.85
CA ARG A 351 -15.85 -5.76 -9.36
C ARG A 351 -15.29 -6.68 -10.44
N ASP A 352 -13.98 -6.69 -10.57
CA ASP A 352 -13.30 -7.57 -11.50
C ASP A 352 -13.54 -9.04 -11.17
N ILE A 353 -13.84 -9.81 -12.21
CA ILE A 353 -13.72 -11.27 -12.14
C ILE A 353 -12.24 -11.61 -12.32
N LEU A 354 -11.66 -12.22 -11.30
CA LEU A 354 -10.23 -12.52 -11.25
C LEU A 354 -9.93 -13.82 -11.99
N ILE A 355 -9.00 -13.78 -12.94
CA ILE A 355 -8.68 -14.91 -13.82
C ILE A 355 -7.19 -15.24 -13.75
N SER A 356 -6.87 -16.45 -13.32
CA SER A 356 -5.54 -17.03 -13.43
C SER A 356 -5.34 -17.60 -14.84
N ALA A 357 -4.70 -16.83 -15.72
CA ALA A 357 -4.56 -17.19 -17.12
C ALA A 357 -3.70 -18.46 -17.31
N SER A 358 -4.26 -19.46 -17.98
CA SER A 358 -3.54 -20.65 -18.48
C SER A 358 -3.12 -20.51 -19.95
N LYS A 359 -3.73 -19.56 -20.68
CA LYS A 359 -3.44 -19.29 -22.09
C LYS A 359 -3.82 -17.86 -22.47
N LEU A 360 -2.97 -17.20 -23.24
CA LEU A 360 -3.31 -15.95 -23.91
C LEU A 360 -3.41 -16.20 -25.43
N ILE A 361 -4.37 -15.54 -26.07
CA ILE A 361 -4.60 -15.61 -27.51
C ILE A 361 -4.57 -14.19 -28.06
N ILE A 362 -3.56 -13.90 -28.87
CA ILE A 362 -3.29 -12.55 -29.38
C ILE A 362 -3.10 -12.64 -30.89
N HIS A 363 -3.92 -11.92 -31.66
CA HIS A 363 -3.95 -11.98 -33.12
C HIS A 363 -4.04 -13.42 -33.67
N GLY A 364 -4.77 -14.30 -32.98
CA GLY A 364 -4.93 -15.71 -33.33
C GLY A 364 -3.74 -16.61 -33.00
N ASN A 365 -2.69 -16.08 -32.35
CA ASN A 365 -1.57 -16.87 -31.88
C ASN A 365 -1.75 -17.25 -30.41
N ASP A 366 -1.55 -18.54 -30.13
CA ASP A 366 -1.59 -19.09 -28.79
C ASP A 366 -0.27 -18.87 -28.05
N LEU A 367 -0.33 -18.29 -26.86
CA LEU A 367 0.76 -18.24 -25.90
C LEU A 367 0.38 -19.06 -24.67
N LEU A 368 1.25 -20.02 -24.33
CA LEU A 368 1.15 -20.85 -23.15
C LEU A 368 2.26 -20.49 -22.15
N PRO A 369 2.02 -20.60 -20.84
CA PRO A 369 3.04 -20.48 -19.81
C PRO A 369 4.27 -21.35 -20.11
N GLU A 370 5.47 -20.84 -19.84
CA GLU A 370 6.67 -21.68 -19.82
C GLU A 370 6.52 -22.77 -18.76
N GLN A 371 6.80 -24.03 -19.12
CA GLN A 371 6.79 -25.11 -18.14
C GLN A 371 7.91 -24.87 -17.13
N THR A 372 7.52 -24.68 -15.86
CA THR A 372 8.44 -24.72 -14.72
C THR A 372 9.06 -26.11 -14.65
N LYS A 373 10.38 -26.20 -14.87
CA LYS A 373 11.16 -27.44 -14.75
C LYS A 373 11.60 -27.71 -13.32
#